data_AF-A0A1F8AAL7-F1
#
_entry.id   AF-A0A1F8AAL7-F1
#
_cell.length_a   1.000
_cell.length_b   1.000
_cell.length_c   1.000
_cell.angle_alpha   90.00
_cell.angle_beta   90.00
_cell.angle_gamma   90.00
#
_symmetry.space_group_name_H-M   'P 1'
#
loop_
_entity.id
_entity.type
_entity.pdbx_description
1 polymer ?
#
loop_
_entity_poly.entity_id
_entity_poly.type
_entity_poly.pdbx_seq_one_letter_code
_entity_poly.pdbx_strand_id
1 'polypeptide(L)'
;MTGQTNIDPKDIQAHLSNYKGDKYVEGWATLWDQGDSLPWDKGFPNPALEDALAQRRAIISEPIAWDAQGRLYRRKALVPGCGRGVDVLLLASFGYDAYGLEYSATAVDACKKEAEEHHTQYPVQDQTIGRGKVTFVQGDFFDDAWLQKIEGSANGFDLVYDYTFFCALRPALRPKWALRHTQLLAPSPIGKLICLEFPLHKDPQAPGPPYPLSSEVYMAHLSHPGEEIPYDDNGRVQFNPLQEPSEAGLKRVAYWQPERTHKVGQDEDGVIHDRVSIWSRRS
;
A
#
# COMPACT_ATOMS: atom_id res chain seq x y z
N MET A 1 7.40 4.15 -29.81
CA MET A 1 7.10 5.44 -29.15
C MET A 1 5.59 5.48 -28.90
N THR A 2 5.15 4.83 -27.82
CA THR A 2 3.77 4.96 -27.32
C THR A 2 3.74 6.27 -26.54
N GLY A 3 3.00 7.26 -27.04
CA GLY A 3 2.85 8.53 -26.34
C GLY A 3 2.24 8.26 -24.97
N GLN A 4 2.93 8.66 -23.91
CA GLN A 4 2.35 8.70 -22.57
C GLN A 4 1.13 9.62 -22.67
N THR A 5 -0.07 9.05 -22.57
CA THR A 5 -1.27 9.82 -22.28
C THR A 5 -1.06 10.43 -20.89
N ASN A 6 -0.68 11.69 -20.87
CA ASN A 6 -0.51 12.44 -19.63
C ASN A 6 -1.92 12.79 -19.13
N ILE A 7 -2.58 11.85 -18.46
CA ILE A 7 -3.92 12.06 -17.89
C ILE A 7 -3.75 13.02 -16.71
N ASP A 8 -4.38 14.19 -16.77
CA ASP A 8 -4.36 15.19 -15.69
C ASP A 8 -5.08 14.60 -14.46
N PRO A 9 -4.55 14.75 -13.23
CA PRO A 9 -5.25 14.37 -12.01
C PRO A 9 -6.70 14.88 -11.92
N LYS A 10 -7.01 16.04 -12.50
CA LYS A 10 -8.38 16.58 -12.59
C LYS A 10 -9.29 15.73 -13.47
N ASP A 11 -8.76 15.16 -14.55
CA ASP A 11 -9.52 14.28 -15.44
C ASP A 11 -9.84 12.95 -14.73
N ILE A 12 -8.87 12.42 -13.98
CA ILE A 12 -9.09 11.23 -13.13
C ILE A 12 -10.15 11.54 -12.07
N GLN A 13 -10.05 12.69 -11.39
CA GLN A 13 -11.04 13.09 -10.39
C GLN A 13 -12.44 13.20 -10.99
N ALA A 14 -12.55 13.88 -12.14
CA ALA A 14 -13.81 14.07 -12.84
C ALA A 14 -14.41 12.73 -13.26
N HIS A 15 -13.60 11.82 -13.81
CA HIS A 15 -14.00 10.46 -14.15
C HIS A 15 -14.53 9.70 -12.92
N LEU A 16 -13.74 9.66 -11.84
CA LEU A 16 -14.10 8.95 -10.62
C LEU A 16 -15.31 9.55 -9.92
N SER A 17 -15.60 10.84 -10.10
CA SER A 17 -16.76 11.52 -9.50
C SER A 17 -18.11 10.93 -9.94
N ASN A 18 -18.14 10.28 -11.11
CA ASN A 18 -19.32 9.58 -11.64
C ASN A 18 -19.66 8.30 -10.87
N TYR A 19 -18.73 7.81 -10.06
CA TYR A 19 -18.87 6.59 -9.27
C TYR A 19 -19.07 6.94 -7.80
N LYS A 20 -20.13 6.39 -7.18
CA LYS A 20 -20.57 6.72 -5.81
C LYS A 20 -20.73 5.46 -4.97
N GLY A 21 -20.56 5.61 -3.66
CA GLY A 21 -20.66 4.51 -2.70
C GLY A 21 -19.73 3.36 -3.08
N ASP A 22 -20.24 2.15 -3.01
CA ASP A 22 -19.47 0.92 -3.28
C ASP A 22 -19.04 0.80 -4.75
N LYS A 23 -19.64 1.57 -5.67
CA LYS A 23 -19.21 1.61 -7.07
C LYS A 23 -17.94 2.43 -7.30
N TYR A 24 -17.43 3.14 -6.29
CA TYR A 24 -16.22 3.96 -6.44
C TYR A 24 -15.03 3.18 -7.01
N VAL A 25 -14.87 1.92 -6.60
CA VAL A 25 -13.81 1.02 -7.08
C VAL A 25 -13.96 0.61 -8.55
N GLU A 26 -15.20 0.57 -9.09
CA GLU A 26 -15.44 0.35 -10.53
C GLU A 26 -14.84 1.47 -11.39
N GLY A 27 -14.82 2.70 -10.87
CA GLY A 27 -14.20 3.83 -11.55
C GLY A 27 -12.70 3.62 -11.80
N TRP A 28 -12.01 2.94 -10.88
CA TRP A 28 -10.60 2.58 -11.06
C TRP A 28 -10.41 1.47 -12.11
N ALA A 29 -11.29 0.45 -12.11
CA ALA A 29 -11.24 -0.59 -13.14
C ALA A 29 -11.42 -0.01 -14.55
N THR A 30 -12.38 0.89 -14.73
CA THR A 30 -12.61 1.53 -16.03
C THR A 30 -11.46 2.42 -16.52
N LEU A 31 -10.58 2.90 -15.64
CA LEU A 31 -9.36 3.59 -16.06
C LEU A 31 -8.33 2.59 -16.61
N TRP A 32 -8.18 1.44 -15.96
CA TRP A 32 -7.33 0.36 -16.48
C TRP A 32 -7.82 -0.18 -17.83
N ASP A 33 -9.14 -0.24 -18.05
CA ASP A 33 -9.72 -0.67 -19.32
C ASP A 33 -9.39 0.27 -20.50
N GLN A 34 -8.99 1.51 -20.22
CA GLN A 34 -8.59 2.49 -21.25
C GLN A 34 -7.15 2.28 -21.75
N GLY A 35 -6.36 1.45 -21.08
CA GLY A 35 -5.03 1.04 -21.51
C GLY A 35 -3.94 1.15 -20.45
N ASP A 36 -2.74 0.70 -20.80
CA ASP A 36 -1.60 0.54 -19.88
C ASP A 36 -0.83 1.83 -19.53
N SER A 37 -1.08 2.95 -20.23
CA SER A 37 -0.37 4.22 -19.99
C SER A 37 -1.03 5.03 -18.88
N LEU A 38 -0.90 4.55 -17.64
CA LEU A 38 -1.53 5.15 -16.47
C LEU A 38 -0.52 6.02 -15.70
N PRO A 39 -0.89 7.25 -15.28
CA PRO A 39 0.07 8.21 -14.72
C PRO A 39 0.63 7.81 -13.34
N TRP A 40 -0.06 6.95 -12.59
CA TRP A 40 0.42 6.43 -11.31
C TRP A 40 1.41 5.27 -11.47
N ASP A 41 1.32 4.52 -12.57
CA ASP A 41 2.15 3.35 -12.82
C ASP A 41 3.57 3.76 -13.22
N LYS A 42 4.57 3.28 -12.47
CA LYS A 42 5.98 3.60 -12.70
C LYS A 42 6.74 2.46 -13.38
N GLY A 43 6.13 1.28 -13.49
CA GLY A 43 6.76 0.10 -14.11
C GLY A 43 7.92 -0.50 -13.33
N PHE A 44 8.22 -0.05 -12.11
CA PHE A 44 9.20 -0.66 -11.21
C PHE A 44 8.85 -0.35 -9.73
N PRO A 45 9.35 -1.16 -8.77
CA PRO A 45 9.10 -0.94 -7.35
C PRO A 45 9.69 0.37 -6.84
N ASN A 46 9.07 0.95 -5.80
CA ASN A 46 9.69 2.11 -5.17
C ASN A 46 11.00 1.70 -4.45
N PRO A 47 12.16 2.31 -4.76
CA PRO A 47 13.44 1.95 -4.13
C PRO A 47 13.42 2.11 -2.60
N ALA A 48 12.54 2.96 -2.04
CA ALA A 48 12.37 3.09 -0.60
C ALA A 48 11.90 1.77 0.06
N LEU A 49 11.09 0.96 -0.63
CA LEU A 49 10.66 -0.35 -0.13
C LEU A 49 11.83 -1.34 -0.14
N GLU A 50 12.59 -1.39 -1.22
CA GLU A 50 13.78 -2.24 -1.33
C GLU A 50 14.78 -1.93 -0.21
N ASP A 51 15.10 -0.65 -0.02
CA ASP A 51 16.02 -0.19 1.03
C ASP A 51 15.48 -0.54 2.43
N ALA A 52 14.17 -0.40 2.66
CA ALA A 52 13.54 -0.79 3.93
C ALA A 52 13.67 -2.30 4.20
N LEU A 53 13.36 -3.16 3.22
CA LEU A 53 13.45 -4.62 3.34
C LEU A 53 14.89 -5.09 3.56
N ALA A 54 15.87 -4.40 2.96
CA ALA A 54 17.29 -4.72 3.14
C ALA A 54 17.85 -4.24 4.49
N GLN A 55 17.48 -3.03 4.93
CA GLN A 55 18.16 -2.34 6.03
C GLN A 55 17.38 -2.30 7.35
N ARG A 56 16.08 -2.58 7.34
CA ARG A 56 15.18 -2.46 8.50
C ARG A 56 14.58 -3.79 8.95
N ARG A 57 15.25 -4.92 8.64
CA ARG A 57 14.81 -6.27 9.04
C ARG A 57 14.57 -6.43 10.54
N ALA A 58 15.33 -5.74 11.39
CA ALA A 58 15.11 -5.75 12.84
C ALA A 58 13.72 -5.23 13.25
N ILE A 59 13.08 -4.40 12.43
CA ILE A 59 11.76 -3.80 12.68
C ILE A 59 10.66 -4.55 11.90
N ILE A 60 10.95 -4.89 10.63
CA ILE A 60 10.00 -5.57 9.72
C ILE A 60 9.90 -7.07 10.05
N SER A 61 10.97 -7.66 10.61
CA SER A 61 11.26 -9.09 10.74
C SER A 61 11.77 -9.76 9.46
N GLU A 62 12.34 -10.95 9.61
CA GLU A 62 12.75 -11.81 8.49
C GLU A 62 11.55 -12.37 7.71
N PRO A 63 11.70 -12.67 6.40
CA PRO A 63 10.65 -13.22 5.55
C PRO A 63 10.27 -14.67 5.89
N ILE A 64 11.01 -15.31 6.79
CA ILE A 64 10.76 -16.67 7.29
C ILE A 64 10.61 -16.66 8.81
N ALA A 65 9.84 -17.60 9.34
CA ALA A 65 9.63 -17.78 10.77
C ALA A 65 9.37 -19.25 11.11
N TRP A 66 9.41 -19.58 12.40
CA TRP A 66 9.07 -20.90 12.92
C TRP A 66 7.76 -20.83 13.68
N ASP A 67 6.88 -21.81 13.46
CA ASP A 67 5.67 -21.95 14.26
C ASP A 67 5.96 -22.61 15.61
N ALA A 68 4.94 -22.72 16.47
CA ALA A 68 5.07 -23.34 17.79
C ALA A 68 5.46 -24.83 17.74
N GLN A 69 5.35 -25.47 16.58
CA GLN A 69 5.76 -26.86 16.33
C GLN A 69 7.16 -26.94 15.71
N GLY A 70 7.87 -25.83 15.56
CA GLY A 70 9.21 -25.76 14.97
C GLY A 70 9.22 -25.89 13.46
N ARG A 71 8.07 -25.78 12.78
CA ARG A 71 8.01 -25.83 11.31
C ARG A 71 8.34 -24.45 10.75
N LEU A 72 9.28 -24.44 9.81
CA LEU A 72 9.64 -23.25 9.05
C LEU A 72 8.51 -22.88 8.08
N TYR A 73 8.11 -21.62 8.06
CA TYR A 73 7.15 -21.06 7.11
C TYR A 73 7.60 -19.70 6.60
N ARG A 74 7.12 -19.32 5.41
CA ARG A 74 7.30 -17.96 4.87
C ARG A 74 6.22 -17.04 5.41
N ARG A 75 6.62 -15.85 5.79
CA ARG A 75 5.71 -14.77 6.14
C ARG A 75 4.95 -14.29 4.92
N LYS A 76 3.71 -13.87 5.14
CA LYS A 76 2.82 -13.38 4.08
C LYS A 76 2.87 -11.86 4.01
N ALA A 77 3.05 -11.35 2.80
CA ALA A 77 3.05 -9.91 2.53
C ALA A 77 1.88 -9.53 1.60
N LEU A 78 1.14 -8.48 1.92
CA LEU A 78 0.04 -7.95 1.11
C LEU A 78 0.38 -6.57 0.53
N VAL A 79 0.05 -6.36 -0.74
CA VAL A 79 0.01 -5.04 -1.39
C VAL A 79 -1.43 -4.77 -1.85
N PRO A 80 -2.21 -3.93 -1.15
CA PRO A 80 -3.54 -3.54 -1.58
C PRO A 80 -3.48 -2.47 -2.69
N GLY A 81 -4.36 -2.58 -3.68
CA GLY A 81 -4.31 -1.73 -4.87
C GLY A 81 -2.99 -1.89 -5.62
N CYS A 82 -2.56 -3.13 -5.85
CA CYS A 82 -1.20 -3.41 -6.33
C CYS A 82 -0.92 -2.94 -7.76
N GLY A 83 -1.93 -2.51 -8.52
CA GLY A 83 -1.74 -1.98 -9.88
C GLY A 83 -1.11 -3.01 -10.81
N ARG A 84 0.11 -2.74 -11.31
CA ARG A 84 0.89 -3.69 -12.13
C ARG A 84 1.64 -4.75 -11.31
N GLY A 85 1.59 -4.70 -9.98
CA GLY A 85 2.10 -5.75 -9.11
C GLY A 85 3.61 -5.75 -8.88
N VAL A 86 4.33 -4.71 -9.31
CA VAL A 86 5.80 -4.61 -9.20
C VAL A 86 6.30 -4.77 -7.75
N ASP A 87 5.63 -4.15 -6.77
CA ASP A 87 6.01 -4.27 -5.36
C ASP A 87 5.74 -5.68 -4.79
N VAL A 88 4.76 -6.40 -5.34
CA VAL A 88 4.48 -7.80 -4.98
C VAL A 88 5.63 -8.69 -5.44
N LEU A 89 6.14 -8.45 -6.65
CA LEU A 89 7.30 -9.18 -7.21
C LEU A 89 8.58 -8.89 -6.42
N LEU A 90 8.76 -7.65 -5.97
CA LEU A 90 9.86 -7.28 -5.07
C LEU A 90 9.74 -8.02 -3.73
N LEU A 91 8.59 -8.01 -3.07
CA LEU A 91 8.40 -8.72 -1.80
C LEU A 91 8.69 -10.23 -1.94
N ALA A 92 8.25 -10.84 -3.04
CA ALA A 92 8.55 -12.24 -3.32
C ALA A 92 10.05 -12.50 -3.58
N SER A 93 10.78 -11.54 -4.17
CA SER A 93 12.23 -11.66 -4.38
C SER A 93 13.03 -11.60 -3.06
N PHE A 94 12.47 -10.93 -2.05
CA PHE A 94 12.94 -10.97 -0.66
C PHE A 94 12.48 -12.22 0.12
N GLY A 95 11.71 -13.12 -0.50
CA GLY A 95 11.37 -14.42 0.08
C GLY A 95 10.03 -14.49 0.80
N TYR A 96 9.22 -13.43 0.80
CA TYR A 96 7.85 -13.44 1.33
C TYR A 96 6.91 -14.19 0.38
N ASP A 97 5.91 -14.87 0.92
CA ASP A 97 4.74 -15.23 0.12
C ASP A 97 3.89 -13.97 -0.08
N ALA A 98 3.95 -13.41 -1.28
CA ALA A 98 3.45 -12.09 -1.60
C ALA A 98 2.10 -12.15 -2.33
N TYR A 99 1.18 -11.29 -1.90
CA TYR A 99 -0.19 -11.20 -2.37
C TYR A 99 -0.44 -9.78 -2.90
N GLY A 100 -0.83 -9.66 -4.15
CA GLY A 100 -1.33 -8.43 -4.73
C GLY A 100 -2.85 -8.46 -4.79
N LEU A 101 -3.53 -7.52 -4.11
CA LEU A 101 -4.97 -7.36 -4.22
C LEU A 101 -5.27 -6.17 -5.14
N GLU A 102 -6.07 -6.40 -6.15
CA GLU A 102 -6.44 -5.40 -7.13
C GLU A 102 -7.90 -5.58 -7.56
N TYR A 103 -8.65 -4.50 -7.70
CA TYR A 103 -10.06 -4.58 -8.05
C TYR A 103 -10.24 -4.84 -9.56
N SER A 104 -9.41 -4.19 -10.37
CA SER A 104 -9.46 -4.27 -11.83
C SER A 104 -8.99 -5.64 -12.36
N ALA A 105 -9.85 -6.33 -13.10
CA ALA A 105 -9.46 -7.57 -13.80
C ALA A 105 -8.31 -7.30 -14.81
N THR A 106 -8.41 -6.19 -15.54
CA THR A 106 -7.40 -5.76 -16.51
C THR A 106 -6.03 -5.51 -15.85
N ALA A 107 -6.02 -4.90 -14.67
CA ALA A 107 -4.79 -4.71 -13.90
C ALA A 107 -4.22 -6.03 -13.35
N VAL A 108 -5.08 -6.96 -12.92
CA VAL A 108 -4.65 -8.30 -12.51
C VAL A 108 -4.02 -9.07 -13.67
N ASP A 109 -4.52 -8.91 -14.90
CA ASP A 109 -3.87 -9.48 -16.08
C ASP A 109 -2.54 -8.79 -16.39
N ALA A 110 -2.45 -7.47 -16.20
CA ALA A 110 -1.19 -6.74 -16.26
C ALA A 110 -0.15 -7.22 -15.23
N CYS A 111 -0.57 -7.55 -14.00
CA CYS A 111 0.27 -8.17 -12.98
C CYS A 111 0.87 -9.52 -13.43
N LYS A 112 0.03 -10.39 -14.02
CA LYS A 112 0.49 -11.70 -14.50
C LYS A 112 1.51 -11.53 -15.63
N LYS A 113 1.21 -10.63 -16.58
CA LYS A 113 2.11 -10.30 -17.68
C LYS A 113 3.45 -9.74 -17.18
N GLU A 114 3.42 -8.81 -16.24
CA GLU A 114 4.63 -8.26 -15.59
C GLU A 114 5.47 -9.37 -14.95
N ALA A 115 4.83 -10.28 -14.21
CA ALA A 115 5.49 -11.41 -13.58
C ALA A 115 6.14 -12.37 -14.60
N GLU A 116 5.52 -12.58 -15.76
CA GLU A 116 6.05 -13.43 -16.82
C GLU A 116 7.21 -12.76 -17.57
N GLU A 117 7.00 -11.53 -18.05
CA GLU A 117 7.93 -10.81 -18.93
C GLU A 117 9.14 -10.23 -18.21
N HIS A 118 9.00 -9.87 -16.92
CA HIS A 118 10.01 -9.12 -16.17
C HIS A 118 10.56 -9.84 -14.93
N HIS A 119 10.32 -11.15 -14.77
CA HIS A 119 10.81 -11.93 -13.62
C HIS A 119 12.31 -11.78 -13.31
N THR A 120 13.15 -11.56 -14.33
CA THR A 120 14.60 -11.37 -14.18
C THR A 120 14.99 -10.03 -13.54
N GLN A 121 14.10 -9.04 -13.55
CA GLN A 121 14.32 -7.74 -12.91
C GLN A 121 14.20 -7.80 -11.38
N TYR A 122 13.70 -8.92 -10.84
CA TYR A 122 13.47 -9.10 -9.40
C TYR A 122 14.34 -10.25 -8.86
N PRO A 123 15.68 -10.17 -8.88
CA PRO A 123 16.54 -11.29 -8.48
C PRO A 123 16.31 -11.71 -7.02
N VAL A 124 16.45 -13.01 -6.76
CA VAL A 124 16.36 -13.54 -5.39
C VAL A 124 17.46 -12.92 -4.53
N GLN A 125 17.04 -12.23 -3.46
CA GLN A 125 17.93 -11.45 -2.59
C GLN A 125 18.71 -12.35 -1.62
N ASP A 126 18.12 -13.46 -1.21
CA ASP A 126 18.76 -14.48 -0.36
C ASP A 126 18.55 -15.86 -0.97
N GLN A 127 19.62 -16.45 -1.51
CA GLN A 127 19.57 -17.76 -2.17
C GLN A 127 19.25 -18.92 -1.21
N THR A 128 19.50 -18.75 0.09
CA THR A 128 19.19 -19.78 1.10
C THR A 128 17.70 -19.83 1.42
N ILE A 129 17.02 -18.69 1.26
CA ILE A 129 15.57 -18.57 1.42
C ILE A 129 14.87 -18.85 0.10
N GLY A 130 15.37 -18.32 -1.02
CA GLY A 130 14.73 -18.43 -2.34
C GLY A 130 13.51 -17.51 -2.49
N ARG A 131 12.98 -17.42 -3.72
CA ARG A 131 11.78 -16.63 -4.03
C ARG A 131 10.55 -17.21 -3.33
N GLY A 132 9.71 -16.35 -2.75
CA GLY A 132 8.39 -16.75 -2.24
C GLY A 132 7.32 -16.84 -3.33
N LYS A 133 6.13 -17.34 -2.97
CA LYS A 133 4.99 -17.45 -3.90
C LYS A 133 4.45 -16.05 -4.23
N VAL A 134 4.08 -15.83 -5.49
CA VAL A 134 3.36 -14.62 -5.95
C VAL A 134 1.93 -15.01 -6.23
N THR A 135 0.97 -14.31 -5.63
CA THR A 135 -0.46 -14.51 -5.87
C THR A 135 -1.14 -13.18 -6.15
N PHE A 136 -1.72 -13.03 -7.34
CA PHE A 136 -2.55 -11.87 -7.67
C PHE A 136 -4.03 -12.24 -7.54
N VAL A 137 -4.79 -11.42 -6.84
CA VAL A 137 -6.19 -11.67 -6.50
C VAL A 137 -7.03 -10.51 -6.96
N GLN A 138 -8.05 -10.80 -7.75
CA GLN A 138 -9.08 -9.81 -8.05
C GLN A 138 -10.08 -9.68 -6.89
N GLY A 139 -10.21 -8.49 -6.34
CA GLY A 139 -11.19 -8.20 -5.28
C GLY A 139 -11.17 -6.77 -4.76
N ASP A 140 -12.21 -6.42 -4.00
CA ASP A 140 -12.30 -5.16 -3.27
C ASP A 140 -11.57 -5.29 -1.93
N PHE A 141 -10.67 -4.36 -1.64
CA PHE A 141 -9.97 -4.26 -0.36
C PHE A 141 -10.92 -4.22 0.84
N PHE A 142 -12.10 -3.60 0.69
CA PHE A 142 -13.07 -3.44 1.76
C PHE A 142 -14.02 -4.64 1.93
N ASP A 143 -13.95 -5.66 1.06
CA ASP A 143 -14.75 -6.89 1.13
C ASP A 143 -13.89 -8.06 1.65
N ASP A 144 -14.50 -9.09 2.25
CA ASP A 144 -13.85 -10.32 2.70
C ASP A 144 -13.86 -11.43 1.64
N ALA A 145 -14.68 -11.33 0.59
CA ALA A 145 -14.85 -12.38 -0.42
C ALA A 145 -13.54 -12.80 -1.10
N TRP A 146 -12.57 -11.89 -1.24
CA TRP A 146 -11.26 -12.21 -1.80
C TRP A 146 -10.38 -13.03 -0.84
N LEU A 147 -10.59 -12.96 0.47
CA LEU A 147 -9.84 -13.76 1.45
C LEU A 147 -10.13 -15.26 1.32
N GLN A 148 -11.30 -15.61 0.79
CA GLN A 148 -11.68 -17.00 0.49
C GLN A 148 -10.95 -17.54 -0.75
N LYS A 149 -10.40 -16.66 -1.60
CA LYS A 149 -9.66 -17.02 -2.81
C LYS A 149 -8.17 -17.29 -2.54
N ILE A 150 -7.70 -17.05 -1.32
CA ILE A 150 -6.30 -17.23 -0.95
C ILE A 150 -6.14 -18.24 0.18
N GLU A 151 -5.04 -18.99 0.12
CA GLU A 151 -4.71 -19.98 1.14
C GLU A 151 -4.20 -19.29 2.41
N GLY A 152 -4.59 -19.81 3.57
CA GLY A 152 -4.04 -19.39 4.86
C GLY A 152 -4.47 -18.00 5.35
N SER A 153 -5.56 -17.41 4.84
CA SER A 153 -6.05 -16.08 5.26
C SER A 153 -6.40 -15.96 6.75
N ALA A 154 -6.65 -17.08 7.44
CA ALA A 154 -7.06 -17.11 8.85
C ALA A 154 -6.12 -16.39 9.84
N ASN A 155 -4.82 -16.28 9.53
CA ASN A 155 -3.82 -15.69 10.43
C ASN A 155 -3.49 -14.21 10.11
N GLY A 156 -4.19 -13.57 9.17
CA GLY A 156 -3.84 -12.23 8.68
C GLY A 156 -2.50 -12.20 7.92
N PHE A 157 -1.98 -11.02 7.64
CA PHE A 157 -0.73 -10.78 6.94
C PHE A 157 0.35 -10.28 7.89
N ASP A 158 1.54 -10.87 7.80
CA ASP A 158 2.69 -10.48 8.62
C ASP A 158 3.24 -9.11 8.18
N LEU A 159 3.12 -8.80 6.90
CA LEU A 159 3.50 -7.53 6.31
C LEU A 159 2.39 -7.01 5.39
N VAL A 160 2.08 -5.72 5.46
CA VAL A 160 1.26 -5.03 4.48
C VAL A 160 2.04 -3.81 4.01
N TYR A 161 2.09 -3.56 2.70
CA TYR A 161 2.74 -2.39 2.11
C TYR A 161 1.72 -1.50 1.42
N ASP A 162 1.54 -0.29 1.92
CA ASP A 162 0.66 0.73 1.35
C ASP A 162 1.51 1.83 0.67
N TYR A 163 1.40 1.91 -0.65
CA TYR A 163 1.96 3.00 -1.44
C TYR A 163 1.05 3.33 -2.61
N THR A 164 0.76 4.61 -2.80
CA THR A 164 -0.23 5.12 -3.77
C THR A 164 -1.66 4.58 -3.62
N PHE A 165 -1.94 3.78 -2.59
CA PHE A 165 -3.29 3.27 -2.31
C PHE A 165 -4.06 4.25 -1.39
N PHE A 166 -3.53 4.60 -0.21
CA PHE A 166 -4.22 5.51 0.71
C PHE A 166 -4.53 6.88 0.08
N CYS A 167 -3.58 7.47 -0.66
CA CYS A 167 -3.80 8.75 -1.34
C CYS A 167 -4.77 8.66 -2.53
N ALA A 168 -5.06 7.46 -3.05
CA ALA A 168 -6.05 7.26 -4.09
C ALA A 168 -7.49 7.28 -3.53
N LEU A 169 -7.66 7.08 -2.23
CA LEU A 169 -8.98 7.01 -1.60
C LEU A 169 -9.52 8.41 -1.29
N ARG A 170 -10.83 8.60 -1.55
CA ARG A 170 -11.56 9.78 -1.07
C ARG A 170 -11.45 9.88 0.45
N PRO A 171 -11.40 11.10 1.03
CA PRO A 171 -11.32 11.28 2.48
C PRO A 171 -12.32 10.45 3.30
N ALA A 172 -13.55 10.31 2.81
CA ALA A 172 -14.61 9.52 3.47
C ALA A 172 -14.34 8.00 3.57
N LEU A 173 -13.37 7.46 2.81
CA LEU A 173 -12.99 6.05 2.88
C LEU A 173 -11.79 5.80 3.83
N ARG A 174 -11.15 6.85 4.32
CA ARG A 174 -9.93 6.76 5.15
C ARG A 174 -10.16 6.07 6.50
N PRO A 175 -11.30 6.28 7.21
CA PRO A 175 -11.61 5.50 8.40
C PRO A 175 -11.70 4.00 8.12
N LYS A 176 -12.41 3.61 7.05
CA LYS A 176 -12.53 2.21 6.63
C LYS A 176 -11.18 1.61 6.23
N TRP A 177 -10.34 2.38 5.55
CA TRP A 177 -8.99 1.97 5.15
C TRP A 177 -8.13 1.62 6.38
N ALA A 178 -8.14 2.49 7.39
CA ALA A 178 -7.36 2.25 8.60
C ALA A 178 -7.85 1.00 9.36
N LEU A 179 -9.17 0.86 9.51
CA LEU A 179 -9.76 -0.32 10.12
C LEU A 179 -9.42 -1.59 9.37
N ARG A 180 -9.48 -1.54 8.04
CA ARG A 180 -9.21 -2.70 7.20
C ARG A 180 -7.76 -3.17 7.33
N HIS A 181 -6.81 -2.25 7.38
CA HIS A 181 -5.41 -2.59 7.68
C HIS A 181 -5.26 -3.25 9.05
N THR A 182 -5.88 -2.72 10.11
CA THR A 182 -5.86 -3.37 11.43
C THR A 182 -6.43 -4.80 11.40
N GLN A 183 -7.53 -5.01 10.68
CA GLN A 183 -8.19 -6.32 10.55
C GLN A 183 -7.34 -7.34 9.78
N LEU A 184 -6.67 -6.89 8.71
CA LEU A 184 -5.87 -7.75 7.85
C LEU A 184 -4.49 -8.07 8.44
N LEU A 185 -3.98 -7.24 9.36
CA LEU A 185 -2.70 -7.49 10.01
C LEU A 185 -2.74 -8.67 10.98
N ALA A 186 -1.70 -9.51 10.90
CA ALA A 186 -1.41 -10.51 11.91
C ALA A 186 -1.31 -9.87 13.31
N PRO A 187 -1.65 -10.61 14.39
CA PRO A 187 -1.59 -10.09 15.75
C PRO A 187 -0.24 -9.51 16.15
N SER A 188 -0.25 -8.61 17.13
CA SER A 188 0.98 -8.08 17.74
C SER A 188 1.79 -9.22 18.39
N PRO A 189 3.14 -9.18 18.32
CA PRO A 189 3.97 -8.15 17.72
C PRO A 189 4.36 -8.46 16.26
N ILE A 190 3.68 -9.40 15.59
CA ILE A 190 4.11 -9.95 14.30
C ILE A 190 3.78 -8.98 13.17
N GLY A 191 2.50 -8.65 12.99
CA GLY A 191 2.02 -7.83 11.88
C GLY A 191 2.68 -6.46 11.80
N LYS A 192 3.13 -6.08 10.60
CA LYS A 192 3.68 -4.77 10.27
C LYS A 192 2.97 -4.17 9.07
N LEU A 193 2.54 -2.92 9.18
CA LEU A 193 2.11 -2.12 8.04
C LEU A 193 3.22 -1.12 7.72
N ILE A 194 3.76 -1.18 6.51
CA ILE A 194 4.65 -0.17 5.96
C ILE A 194 3.81 0.78 5.12
N CYS A 195 3.82 2.06 5.44
CA CYS A 195 3.27 3.10 4.59
C CYS A 195 4.43 3.88 3.98
N LEU A 196 4.48 3.96 2.65
CA LEU A 196 5.25 5.02 1.99
C LEU A 196 4.32 6.24 1.88
N GLU A 197 4.48 7.16 2.82
CA GLU A 197 3.65 8.35 2.96
C GLU A 197 3.91 9.31 1.78
N PHE A 198 2.96 9.34 0.85
CA PHE A 198 2.98 10.15 -0.38
C PHE A 198 1.55 10.55 -0.78
N PRO A 199 1.31 11.75 -1.36
CA PRO A 199 2.20 12.90 -1.47
C PRO A 199 2.12 13.81 -0.24
N LEU A 200 3.26 14.29 0.27
CA LEU A 200 3.33 15.10 1.50
C LEU A 200 3.58 16.60 1.29
N HIS A 201 3.91 17.03 0.08
CA HIS A 201 4.23 18.42 -0.25
C HIS A 201 3.12 19.11 -1.06
N LYS A 202 1.99 18.44 -1.26
CA LYS A 202 0.86 18.96 -2.04
C LYS A 202 0.00 19.87 -1.18
N ASP A 203 -0.53 20.95 -1.77
CA ASP A 203 -1.51 21.81 -1.10
C ASP A 203 -2.67 20.97 -0.55
N PRO A 204 -3.01 21.07 0.76
CA PRO A 204 -4.14 20.37 1.37
C PRO A 204 -5.49 20.53 0.66
N GLN A 205 -5.69 21.60 -0.11
CA GLN A 205 -6.91 21.84 -0.89
C GLN A 205 -6.82 21.35 -2.34
N ALA A 206 -5.67 20.85 -2.78
CA ALA A 206 -5.49 20.40 -4.15
C ALA A 206 -6.37 19.18 -4.49
N PRO A 207 -6.83 19.09 -5.75
CA PRO A 207 -7.65 17.96 -6.21
C PRO A 207 -6.87 16.65 -6.16
N GLY A 208 -7.57 15.54 -5.91
CA GLY A 208 -7.02 14.18 -6.03
C GLY A 208 -7.93 13.29 -6.88
N PRO A 209 -7.52 12.05 -7.18
CA PRO A 209 -6.33 11.38 -6.70
C PRO A 209 -5.04 11.73 -7.50
N PRO A 210 -3.84 11.62 -6.89
CA PRO A 210 -3.63 11.39 -5.47
C PRO A 210 -4.08 12.60 -4.64
N TYR A 211 -4.87 12.37 -3.59
CA TYR A 211 -5.26 13.40 -2.64
C TYR A 211 -4.06 13.83 -1.79
N PRO A 212 -3.97 15.09 -1.37
CA PRO A 212 -2.92 15.55 -0.46
C PRO A 212 -3.01 14.81 0.87
N LEU A 213 -1.85 14.49 1.44
CA LEU A 213 -1.70 13.85 2.73
C LEU A 213 -0.67 14.60 3.59
N SER A 214 -0.70 14.35 4.89
CA SER A 214 0.35 14.72 5.84
C SER A 214 0.60 13.54 6.78
N SER A 215 1.72 13.55 7.49
CA SER A 215 1.98 12.52 8.49
C SER A 215 0.93 12.50 9.61
N GLU A 216 0.31 13.64 9.91
CA GLU A 216 -0.80 13.74 10.88
C GLU A 216 -2.04 12.99 10.40
N VAL A 217 -2.27 12.91 9.07
CA VAL A 217 -3.40 12.13 8.52
C VAL A 217 -3.21 10.65 8.84
N TYR A 218 -2.00 10.12 8.67
CA TYR A 218 -1.68 8.74 9.04
C TYR A 218 -1.81 8.53 10.55
N MET A 219 -1.28 9.43 11.38
CA MET A 219 -1.42 9.37 12.84
C MET A 219 -2.87 9.36 13.29
N ALA A 220 -3.71 10.24 12.74
CA ALA A 220 -5.11 10.34 13.13
C ALA A 220 -5.90 9.07 12.79
N HIS A 221 -5.81 8.60 11.53
CA HIS A 221 -6.58 7.45 11.06
C HIS A 221 -6.04 6.12 11.61
N LEU A 222 -4.73 5.90 11.63
CA LEU A 222 -4.17 4.62 12.09
C LEU A 222 -4.19 4.46 13.61
N SER A 223 -4.25 5.56 14.38
CA SER A 223 -4.45 5.48 15.85
C SER A 223 -5.93 5.29 16.23
N HIS A 224 -6.86 5.68 15.35
CA HIS A 224 -8.32 5.59 15.55
C HIS A 224 -9.02 4.92 14.35
N PRO A 225 -8.64 3.68 14.00
CA PRO A 225 -9.17 2.99 12.83
C PRO A 225 -10.68 2.81 12.90
N GLY A 226 -11.36 3.22 11.83
CA GLY A 226 -12.82 3.11 11.70
C GLY A 226 -13.58 4.29 12.29
N GLU A 227 -12.92 5.19 13.01
CA GLU A 227 -13.54 6.40 13.57
C GLU A 227 -13.59 7.52 12.54
N GLU A 228 -14.64 8.34 12.60
CA GLU A 228 -14.74 9.55 11.80
C GLU A 228 -13.76 10.60 12.32
N ILE A 229 -12.85 11.06 11.46
CA ILE A 229 -11.83 12.05 11.80
C ILE A 229 -12.16 13.39 11.12
N PRO A 230 -12.35 14.48 11.88
CA PRO A 230 -12.68 15.78 11.29
C PRO A 230 -11.51 16.40 10.54
N TYR A 231 -11.85 17.19 9.51
CA TYR A 231 -10.94 18.05 8.75
C TYR A 231 -11.41 19.50 8.87
N ASP A 232 -10.50 20.46 8.84
CA ASP A 232 -10.82 21.89 8.78
C ASP A 232 -11.22 22.33 7.36
N ASP A 233 -11.66 23.59 7.22
CA ASP A 233 -12.06 24.18 5.92
C ASP A 233 -10.89 24.28 4.92
N ASN A 234 -9.66 24.11 5.39
CA ASN A 234 -8.45 24.08 4.55
C ASN A 234 -8.06 22.65 4.16
N GLY A 235 -8.85 21.63 4.49
CA GLY A 235 -8.54 20.23 4.19
C GLY A 235 -7.45 19.63 5.08
N ARG A 236 -7.10 20.26 6.20
CA ARG A 236 -6.16 19.73 7.19
C ARG A 236 -6.88 18.86 8.20
N VAL A 237 -6.29 17.73 8.56
CA VAL A 237 -6.85 16.84 9.57
C VAL A 237 -6.78 17.50 10.95
N GLN A 238 -7.86 17.38 11.73
CA GLN A 238 -7.88 17.84 13.11
C GLN A 238 -7.42 16.69 14.02
N PHE A 239 -6.10 16.57 14.16
CA PHE A 239 -5.47 15.54 14.99
C PHE A 239 -5.16 16.08 16.39
N ASN A 240 -5.65 15.40 17.43
CA ASN A 240 -5.27 15.66 18.81
C ASN A 240 -4.18 14.66 19.26
N PRO A 241 -2.89 15.07 19.39
CA PRO A 241 -1.81 14.17 19.79
C PRO A 241 -1.91 13.68 21.24
N LEU A 242 -2.77 14.29 22.06
CA LEU A 242 -3.02 13.89 23.45
C LEU A 242 -4.20 12.91 23.58
N GLN A 243 -4.94 12.67 22.50
CA GLN A 243 -6.01 11.69 22.51
C GLN A 243 -5.42 10.28 22.61
N GLU A 244 -5.86 9.51 23.60
CA GLU A 244 -5.49 8.11 23.71
C GLU A 244 -5.98 7.33 22.48
N PRO A 245 -5.12 6.56 21.81
CA PRO A 245 -5.54 5.76 20.67
C PRO A 245 -6.59 4.73 21.03
N SER A 246 -7.46 4.43 20.07
CA SER A 246 -8.51 3.41 20.19
C SER A 246 -7.93 2.01 20.45
N GLU A 247 -8.77 1.08 20.92
CA GLU A 247 -8.40 -0.33 21.13
C GLU A 247 -7.85 -0.98 19.84
N ALA A 248 -8.45 -0.66 18.69
CA ALA A 248 -8.03 -1.15 17.39
C ALA A 248 -6.82 -0.37 16.82
N GLY A 249 -6.36 0.68 17.50
CA GLY A 249 -5.30 1.57 17.07
C GLY A 249 -3.97 0.88 16.80
N LEU A 250 -3.31 1.29 15.73
CA LEU A 250 -1.94 0.93 15.43
C LEU A 250 -0.99 1.95 16.06
N LYS A 251 0.19 1.48 16.47
CA LYS A 251 1.30 2.32 16.93
C LYS A 251 2.35 2.44 15.83
N ARG A 252 2.82 3.66 15.56
CA ARG A 252 3.99 3.88 14.70
C ARG A 252 5.25 3.46 15.45
N VAL A 253 5.98 2.48 14.92
CA VAL A 253 7.20 1.92 15.50
C VAL A 253 8.47 2.41 14.80
N ALA A 254 8.36 2.97 13.60
CA ALA A 254 9.45 3.62 12.89
C ALA A 254 8.93 4.72 11.97
N TYR A 255 9.74 5.74 11.74
CA TYR A 255 9.46 6.85 10.83
C TYR A 255 10.76 7.48 10.35
N TRP A 256 10.97 7.56 9.05
CA TRP A 256 12.16 8.21 8.48
C TRP A 256 11.90 8.73 7.06
N GLN A 257 12.80 9.60 6.59
CA GLN A 257 12.88 10.00 5.19
C GLN A 257 13.76 8.99 4.43
N PRO A 258 13.27 8.37 3.34
CA PRO A 258 14.07 7.43 2.57
C PRO A 258 15.19 8.17 1.81
N GLU A 259 16.29 7.46 1.53
CA GLU A 259 17.42 8.01 0.76
C GLU A 259 17.10 8.13 -0.74
N ARG A 260 16.19 7.29 -1.24
CA ARG A 260 15.74 7.25 -2.62
C ARG A 260 14.24 6.97 -2.68
N THR A 261 13.56 7.54 -3.66
CA THR A 261 12.15 7.29 -3.97
C THR A 261 11.90 7.50 -5.47
N HIS A 262 10.69 7.23 -5.95
CA HIS A 262 10.23 7.66 -7.27
C HIS A 262 10.32 9.19 -7.41
N LYS A 263 10.59 9.67 -8.64
CA LYS A 263 10.72 11.10 -8.93
C LYS A 263 9.52 11.95 -8.47
N VAL A 264 8.32 11.37 -8.45
CA VAL A 264 7.10 12.07 -7.98
C VAL A 264 7.13 12.40 -6.48
N GLY A 265 7.92 11.69 -5.69
CA GLY A 265 8.14 11.95 -4.27
C GLY A 265 9.20 13.02 -4.00
N GLN A 266 9.75 13.64 -5.05
CA GLN A 266 10.74 14.70 -4.99
C GLN A 266 10.15 16.03 -5.50
N ASP A 267 10.64 17.15 -4.99
CA ASP A 267 10.38 18.46 -5.59
C ASP A 267 11.33 18.75 -6.77
N GLU A 268 11.22 19.96 -7.33
CA GLU A 268 11.99 20.41 -8.49
C GLU A 268 13.51 20.46 -8.22
N ASP A 269 13.90 20.65 -6.95
CA ASP A 269 15.29 20.66 -6.50
C ASP A 269 15.81 19.25 -6.15
N GLY A 270 14.98 18.22 -6.31
CA GLY A 270 15.31 16.83 -6.00
C GLY A 270 15.20 16.48 -4.52
N VAL A 271 14.63 17.35 -3.68
CA VAL A 271 14.44 17.08 -2.25
C VAL A 271 13.33 16.05 -2.07
N ILE A 272 13.62 14.97 -1.35
CA ILE A 272 12.68 13.89 -1.08
C ILE A 272 11.68 14.31 -0.01
N HIS A 273 10.39 14.35 -0.35
CA HIS A 273 9.32 14.66 0.61
C HIS A 273 8.65 13.42 1.17
N ASP A 274 8.78 12.28 0.51
CA ASP A 274 8.24 11.01 0.99
C ASP A 274 8.79 10.65 2.37
N ARG A 275 7.99 9.89 3.12
CA ARG A 275 8.38 9.33 4.41
C ARG A 275 7.99 7.87 4.44
N VAL A 276 8.80 7.04 5.09
CA VAL A 276 8.42 5.66 5.39
C VAL A 276 8.01 5.60 6.85
N SER A 277 6.80 5.10 7.11
CA SER A 277 6.36 4.75 8.47
C SER A 277 6.08 3.26 8.57
N ILE A 278 6.44 2.68 9.72
CA ILE A 278 6.09 1.30 10.06
C ILE A 278 5.15 1.33 11.26
N TRP A 279 4.05 0.58 11.15
CA TRP A 279 2.99 0.50 12.14
C TRP A 279 2.81 -0.94 12.60
N SER A 280 2.39 -1.11 13.83
CA SER A 280 2.10 -2.41 14.43
C SER A 280 0.85 -2.32 15.28
N ARG A 281 0.10 -3.43 15.42
CA ARG A 281 -0.99 -3.49 16.40
C ARG A 281 -0.44 -3.24 17.81
N ARG A 282 -1.26 -2.60 18.66
CA ARG A 282 -0.98 -2.48 20.09
C ARG A 282 -1.09 -3.87 20.74
N SER A 283 -0.29 -4.07 21.78
CA SER A 283 -0.28 -5.28 22.63
C SER A 283 -1.28 -5.12 23.76
#